data_AF-A0A2K9J686-F1
#
_entry.id   AF-A0A2K9J686-F1
#
_cell.length_a   1.000
_cell.length_b   1.000
_cell.length_c   1.000
_cell.angle_alpha   90.00
_cell.angle_beta   90.00
_cell.angle_gamma   90.00
#
_symmetry.space_group_name_H-M   'P 1'
#
loop_
_entity.id
_entity.type
_entity.pdbx_description
1 polymer ?
#
loop_
_entity_poly.entity_id
_entity_poly.type
_entity_poly.pdbx_seq_one_letter_code
_entity_poly.pdbx_strand_id
1 'polypeptide(L)' 'MLFMEKLFITITIITFVLSVSLFIIEIVKNGFKLSNFKLAATLFFIYIISMVGFLIIRN' A
#
# COMPACT_ATOMS: atom_id res chain seq x y z
N MET A 1 14.89 16.76 6.00
CA MET A 1 13.41 16.79 6.07
C MET A 1 12.78 16.42 4.72
N LEU A 2 12.99 17.22 3.67
CA LEU A 2 12.47 16.97 2.30
C LEU A 2 12.78 15.58 1.71
N PHE A 3 13.95 14.99 1.98
CA PHE A 3 14.29 13.66 1.47
C PHE A 3 13.41 12.56 2.08
N MET A 4 13.18 12.59 3.39
CA MET A 4 12.36 11.60 4.08
C MET A 4 10.90 11.71 3.65
N GLU A 5 10.37 12.93 3.54
CA GLU A 5 9.01 13.17 3.02
C GLU A 5 8.81 12.61 1.61
N LYS A 6 9.75 12.86 0.70
CA LYS A 6 9.73 12.30 -0.66
C LYS A 6 9.80 10.77 -0.65
N LEU A 7 10.59 10.18 0.25
CA LEU A 7 10.69 8.74 0.38
C LEU A 7 9.38 8.12 0.85
N PHE A 8 8.78 8.65 1.92
CA PHE A 8 7.49 8.17 2.43
C PHE A 8 6.39 8.30 1.38
N ILE A 9 6.29 9.45 0.70
CA ILE A 9 5.23 9.64 -0.31
C ILE A 9 5.41 8.71 -1.51
N THR A 10 6.66 8.44 -1.91
CA THR A 10 6.97 7.50 -2.99
C THR A 10 6.57 6.07 -2.60
N ILE A 11 6.92 5.63 -1.38
CA ILE A 11 6.53 4.32 -0.87
C ILE A 11 5.01 4.22 -0.77
N THR A 12 4.33 5.24 -0.26
CA THR A 12 2.87 5.30 -0.16
C THR A 12 2.20 5.11 -1.52
N ILE A 13 2.65 5.84 -2.55
CA ILE A 13 2.09 5.71 -3.91
C ILE A 13 2.31 4.31 -4.47
N ILE A 14 3.54 3.79 -4.40
CA ILE A 14 3.89 2.47 -4.96
C ILE A 14 3.10 1.36 -4.27
N THR A 15 3.06 1.36 -2.94
CA THR A 15 2.38 0.32 -2.17
C THR A 15 0.87 0.35 -2.35
N PHE A 16 0.27 1.53 -2.50
CA PHE A 16 -1.14 1.68 -2.84
C PHE A 16 -1.46 1.09 -4.22
N VAL A 17 -0.72 1.50 -5.26
CA VAL A 17 -0.95 1.03 -6.63
C VAL A 17 -0.77 -0.48 -6.73
N LEU A 18 0.27 -1.03 -6.10
CA LEU A 18 0.51 -2.48 -6.09
C LEU A 18 -0.59 -3.24 -5.33
N SER A 19 -1.02 -2.72 -4.17
CA SER A 19 -2.10 -3.34 -3.39
C SER A 19 -3.40 -3.43 -4.20
N VAL A 20 -3.82 -2.32 -4.83
CA VAL A 20 -5.03 -2.28 -5.67
C VAL A 20 -4.89 -3.19 -6.89
N SER A 21 -3.74 -3.17 -7.55
CA SER A 21 -3.49 -4.02 -8.73
C SER A 21 -3.59 -5.51 -8.38
N LEU A 22 -2.98 -5.92 -7.28
CA LEU A 22 -3.06 -7.29 -6.80
C LEU A 22 -4.48 -7.66 -6.38
N PHE A 23 -5.19 -6.76 -5.70
CA PHE A 23 -6.58 -6.98 -5.34
C PHE A 23 -7.46 -7.24 -6.58
N ILE A 24 -7.29 -6.44 -7.64
CA ILE A 24 -8.01 -6.64 -8.91
C ILE A 24 -7.61 -7.97 -9.57
N ILE A 25 -6.31 -8.27 -9.65
CA ILE A 25 -5.81 -9.52 -10.27
C ILE A 25 -6.37 -10.74 -9.54
N GLU A 26 -6.37 -10.73 -8.20
CA GLU A 26 -6.89 -11.83 -7.39
C GLU A 26 -8.39 -12.03 -7.59
N ILE A 27 -9.17 -10.94 -7.67
CA ILE A 27 -10.60 -11.02 -8.01
C ILE A 27 -10.80 -11.62 -9.39
N VAL A 28 -10.07 -11.13 -10.40
CA VAL A 28 -10.24 -11.53 -11.80
C VAL A 28 -9.81 -12.98 -12.03
N LYS A 29 -8.68 -13.41 -11.44
CA LYS A 29 -8.12 -14.76 -11.67
C LYS A 29 -8.72 -15.81 -10.75
N ASN A 30 -8.84 -15.50 -9.47
CA ASN A 30 -9.11 -16.50 -8.44
C ASN A 30 -10.48 -16.32 -7.76
N GLY A 31 -11.25 -15.28 -8.15
CA GLY A 31 -12.51 -14.91 -7.52
C GLY A 31 -12.32 -14.32 -6.13
N PHE A 32 -13.43 -13.97 -5.48
CA PHE A 32 -13.39 -13.37 -4.14
C PHE A 32 -13.17 -14.43 -3.05
N LYS A 33 -11.90 -14.77 -2.78
CA LYS A 33 -11.49 -15.61 -1.65
C LYS A 33 -10.52 -14.87 -0.74
N LEU A 34 -10.90 -14.69 0.52
CA LEU A 34 -10.11 -13.98 1.55
C LEU A 34 -8.64 -14.44 1.65
N SER A 35 -8.38 -15.74 1.47
CA SER A 35 -7.03 -16.32 1.53
C SER A 35 -6.06 -15.74 0.50
N ASN A 36 -6.58 -15.29 -0.64
CA ASN A 36 -5.78 -14.87 -1.79
C ASN A 36 -5.35 -13.40 -1.67
N PHE A 37 -6.05 -12.61 -0.85
CA PHE A 37 -5.75 -11.20 -0.65
C PHE A 37 -4.64 -10.94 0.36
N LYS A 38 -4.00 -11.97 0.93
CA LYS A 38 -2.93 -11.80 1.93
C LYS A 38 -1.84 -10.83 1.46
N LEU A 39 -1.35 -10.99 0.23
CA LEU A 39 -0.30 -10.13 -0.31
C LEU A 39 -0.80 -8.68 -0.52
N ALA A 40 -1.99 -8.52 -1.10
CA ALA A 40 -2.62 -7.21 -1.30
C ALA A 40 -2.86 -6.48 0.04
N ALA A 41 -3.30 -7.22 1.07
CA ALA A 41 -3.52 -6.72 2.42
C ALA A 41 -2.22 -6.31 3.11
N THR A 42 -1.14 -7.07 2.96
CA THR A 42 0.19 -6.69 3.48
C THR A 42 0.65 -5.38 2.86
N LEU A 43 0.52 -5.22 1.55
CA LEU A 43 0.90 -3.97 0.88
C LEU A 43 0.00 -2.80 1.28
N PHE A 44 -1.30 -3.05 1.49
CA PHE A 44 -2.22 -2.06 2.02
C PHE A 44 -1.82 -1.60 3.43
N PHE A 45 -1.38 -2.53 4.27
CA PHE A 45 -0.89 -2.21 5.61
C PHE A 45 0.39 -1.36 5.58
N ILE A 46 1.34 -1.68 4.69
CA ILE A 46 2.56 -0.88 4.48
C ILE A 46 2.18 0.53 3.99
N TYR A 47 1.20 0.65 3.10
CA TYR A 47 0.65 1.93 2.66
C TYR A 47 0.15 2.77 3.86
N ILE A 48 -0.67 2.18 4.74
CA ILE A 48 -1.18 2.86 5.94
C ILE A 48 -0.04 3.34 6.84
N ILE A 49 0.92 2.47 7.16
CA ILE A 49 2.06 2.85 8.02
C ILE A 49 2.86 4.00 7.39
N SER A 50 3.11 3.92 6.09
CA SER A 50 3.89 4.93 5.37
C SER A 50 3.15 6.27 5.33
N MET A 51 1.81 6.24 5.18
CA MET A 51 0.96 7.43 5.20
C MET A 51 0.92 8.07 6.59
N VAL A 52 0.73 7.26 7.65
CA VAL A 52 0.79 7.74 9.04
C VAL A 52 2.17 8.33 9.37
N GLY A 53 3.25 7.65 8.97
CA GLY A 53 4.61 8.15 9.14
C GLY A 53 4.83 9.48 8.45
N PHE A 54 4.34 9.63 7.22
CA PHE A 54 4.38 10.90 6.49
C PHE A 54 3.62 12.03 7.23
N LEU A 55 2.41 11.75 7.73
CA LEU A 55 1.63 12.74 8.48
C LEU A 55 2.32 13.18 9.77
N ILE A 56 2.96 12.26 10.49
CA ILE A 56 3.72 12.57 11.72
C ILE A 56 4.94 13.44 11.41
N ILE A 57 5.66 13.17 10.31
CA ILE A 57 6.85 13.96 9.94
C ILE A 57 6.48 15.37 9.50
N ARG A 58 5.33 15.53 8.84
CA ARG A 58 4.87 16.79 8.27
C ARG A 58 4.20 17.72 9.30
N ASN A 59 3.64 17.17 10.38
CA ASN A 59 2.93 17.91 11.43
C ASN A 59 3.85 18.29 12.58
#